data_AF-A0A523PIQ2-F1
#
_entry.id   AF-A0A523PIQ2-F1
#
_cell.length_a   1.000
_cell.length_b   1.000
_cell.length_c   1.000
_cell.angle_alpha   90.00
_cell.angle_beta   90.00
_cell.angle_gamma   90.00
#
_symmetry.space_group_name_H-M   'P 1'
#
loop_
_entity.id
_entity.type
_entity.pdbx_description
1 polymer ?
#
loop_
_entity_poly.entity_id
_entity_poly.type
_entity_poly.pdbx_seq_one_letter_code
_entity_poly.pdbx_strand_id
1 'polypeptide(L)'
;MKTLHLDGASLSLDDLATLARGTEVRIDVTPAALEAVQRSRELVEERVRGGDVVYGLTTGFGKLKNVAIAAEDLDRLQENLVLSHCCGVGEPMPAREVRVAQVLRLNGLVRGYSGIRVELVEALVRLFNAGFVPVVPQQGSVGASGDLAPLAHMAATYMGHGEAWVRGERQPTGEENSRRPSSTARPFSSRHSSKAAKVTGAPLSSRTRRSRPSPSAARPSMGRGDPRERGVT
;
A
#
# COMPACT_ATOMS: atom_id res chain seq x y z
N MET A 1 -20.83 -16.20 -14.81
CA MET A 1 -20.12 -15.01 -14.29
C MET A 1 -19.38 -14.37 -15.45
N LYS A 2 -19.57 -13.08 -15.71
CA LYS A 2 -18.92 -12.35 -16.82
C LYS A 2 -17.44 -12.13 -16.49
N THR A 3 -16.57 -12.26 -17.47
CA THR A 3 -15.14 -11.92 -17.37
C THR A 3 -14.87 -10.65 -18.17
N LEU A 4 -14.23 -9.66 -17.55
CA LEU A 4 -13.72 -8.46 -18.24
C LEU A 4 -12.24 -8.68 -18.55
N HIS A 5 -11.90 -8.60 -19.83
CA HIS A 5 -10.51 -8.64 -20.28
C HIS A 5 -9.99 -7.20 -20.36
N LEU A 6 -9.05 -6.87 -19.49
CA LEU A 6 -8.43 -5.55 -19.42
C LEU A 6 -7.23 -5.51 -20.36
N ASP A 7 -7.27 -4.59 -21.31
CA ASP A 7 -6.22 -4.32 -22.28
C ASP A 7 -5.66 -2.88 -22.18
N GLY A 8 -6.24 -2.07 -21.29
CA GLY A 8 -5.92 -0.66 -21.10
C GLY A 8 -6.67 0.31 -22.00
N ALA A 9 -7.54 -0.16 -22.89
CA ALA A 9 -8.20 0.67 -23.90
C ALA A 9 -9.71 0.39 -24.08
N SER A 10 -10.14 -0.87 -24.06
CA SER A 10 -11.49 -1.27 -24.48
C SER A 10 -12.53 -1.30 -23.37
N LEU A 11 -12.18 -0.95 -22.13
CA LEU A 11 -13.10 -0.97 -21.00
C LEU A 11 -14.25 0.03 -21.20
N SER A 12 -15.48 -0.46 -21.24
CA SER A 12 -16.66 0.35 -21.57
C SER A 12 -17.41 0.85 -20.32
N LEU A 13 -18.24 1.89 -20.50
CA LEU A 13 -19.13 2.36 -19.44
C LEU A 13 -20.15 1.30 -19.02
N ASP A 14 -20.58 0.41 -19.93
CA ASP A 14 -21.51 -0.68 -19.63
C ASP A 14 -20.88 -1.74 -18.71
N ASP A 15 -19.57 -2.00 -18.88
CA ASP A 15 -18.81 -2.86 -17.98
C ASP A 15 -18.73 -2.28 -16.58
N LEU A 16 -18.47 -0.97 -16.49
CA LEU A 16 -18.43 -0.25 -15.21
C LEU A 16 -19.82 -0.20 -14.56
N ALA A 17 -20.88 0.04 -15.34
CA ALA A 17 -22.24 0.05 -14.85
C ALA A 17 -22.66 -1.33 -14.32
N THR A 18 -22.17 -2.41 -14.94
CA THR A 18 -22.37 -3.78 -14.46
C THR A 18 -21.75 -3.99 -13.07
N LEU A 19 -20.52 -3.52 -12.87
CA LEU A 19 -19.85 -3.54 -11.56
C LEU A 19 -20.57 -2.65 -10.54
N ALA A 20 -20.98 -1.45 -10.93
CA ALA A 20 -21.67 -0.48 -10.08
C ALA A 20 -23.05 -0.98 -9.61
N ARG A 21 -23.71 -1.84 -10.38
CA ARG A 21 -24.95 -2.53 -9.96
C ARG A 21 -24.70 -3.70 -9.00
N GLY A 22 -23.46 -4.01 -8.68
CA GLY A 22 -23.09 -5.12 -7.78
C GLY A 22 -23.09 -6.50 -8.45
N THR A 23 -23.14 -6.56 -9.78
CA THR A 23 -23.03 -7.85 -10.49
C THR A 23 -21.64 -8.45 -10.29
N GLU A 24 -21.58 -9.75 -9.99
CA GLU A 24 -20.30 -10.45 -9.82
C GLU A 24 -19.60 -10.63 -11.17
N VAL A 25 -18.34 -10.20 -11.21
CA VAL A 25 -17.50 -10.14 -12.40
C VAL A 25 -16.11 -10.62 -12.03
N ARG A 26 -15.48 -11.41 -12.91
CA ARG A 26 -14.04 -11.65 -12.89
C ARG A 26 -13.33 -10.67 -13.81
N ILE A 27 -12.08 -10.40 -13.50
CA ILE A 27 -11.18 -9.70 -14.42
C ILE A 27 -10.03 -10.60 -14.83
N ASP A 28 -9.54 -10.37 -16.02
CA ASP A 28 -8.31 -10.93 -16.55
C ASP A 28 -7.57 -9.85 -17.35
N VAL A 29 -6.27 -10.00 -17.58
CA VAL A 29 -5.47 -9.03 -18.35
C VAL A 29 -5.00 -9.72 -19.63
N THR A 30 -5.11 -9.03 -20.75
CA THR A 30 -4.73 -9.62 -22.04
C THR A 30 -3.21 -9.83 -22.11
N PRO A 31 -2.72 -10.87 -22.82
CA PRO A 31 -1.29 -11.09 -23.00
C PRO A 31 -0.56 -9.86 -23.55
N ALA A 32 -1.15 -9.19 -24.55
CA ALA A 32 -0.58 -7.97 -25.14
C ALA A 32 -0.42 -6.83 -24.13
N ALA A 33 -1.35 -6.68 -23.18
CA ALA A 33 -1.25 -5.68 -22.12
C ALA A 33 -0.17 -6.05 -21.08
N LEU A 34 -0.01 -7.33 -20.74
CA LEU A 34 1.09 -7.78 -19.88
C LEU A 34 2.46 -7.53 -20.54
N GLU A 35 2.58 -7.77 -21.85
CA GLU A 35 3.79 -7.42 -22.60
C GLU A 35 4.06 -5.91 -22.60
N ALA A 36 3.03 -5.08 -22.72
CA ALA A 36 3.18 -3.62 -22.64
C ALA A 36 3.66 -3.17 -21.25
N VAL A 37 3.14 -3.78 -20.18
CA VAL A 37 3.62 -3.55 -18.81
C VAL A 37 5.09 -3.96 -18.67
N GLN A 38 5.46 -5.14 -19.18
CA GLN A 38 6.84 -5.64 -19.11
C GLN A 38 7.82 -4.72 -19.84
N ARG A 39 7.51 -4.28 -21.07
CA ARG A 39 8.35 -3.32 -21.81
C ARG A 39 8.50 -1.98 -21.08
N SER A 40 7.41 -1.48 -20.50
CA SER A 40 7.42 -0.26 -19.67
C SER A 40 8.38 -0.39 -18.49
N ARG A 41 8.35 -1.56 -17.84
CA ARG A 41 9.18 -1.87 -16.68
C ARG A 41 10.66 -1.95 -17.05
N GLU A 42 10.99 -2.63 -18.13
CA GLU A 42 12.36 -2.76 -18.63
C GLU A 42 12.97 -1.39 -18.94
N LEU A 43 12.21 -0.51 -19.60
CA LEU A 43 12.65 0.87 -19.86
C LEU A 43 12.96 1.62 -18.57
N VAL A 44 12.09 1.51 -17.55
CA VAL A 44 12.33 2.14 -16.25
C VAL A 44 13.60 1.60 -15.59
N GLU A 45 13.82 0.29 -15.62
CA GLU A 45 15.01 -0.33 -15.02
C GLU A 45 16.30 0.03 -15.75
N GLU A 46 16.26 0.13 -17.08
CA GLU A 46 17.37 0.64 -17.88
C GLU A 46 17.76 2.07 -17.46
N ARG A 47 16.77 2.95 -17.33
CA ARG A 47 16.96 4.35 -16.98
C ARG A 47 17.51 4.55 -15.57
N VAL A 48 16.96 3.82 -14.61
CA VAL A 48 17.46 3.82 -13.24
C VAL A 48 18.90 3.30 -13.18
N ARG A 49 19.21 2.22 -13.92
CA ARG A 49 20.59 1.68 -13.99
C ARG A 49 21.56 2.65 -14.69
N GLY A 50 21.07 3.43 -15.64
CA GLY A 50 21.82 4.49 -16.33
C GLY A 50 22.12 5.72 -15.46
N GLY A 51 21.52 5.82 -14.27
CA GLY A 51 21.71 6.95 -13.35
C GLY A 51 20.79 8.14 -13.64
N ASP A 52 19.75 7.97 -14.46
CA ASP A 52 18.80 9.05 -14.76
C ASP A 52 18.03 9.46 -13.48
N VAL A 53 17.87 10.78 -13.30
CA VAL A 53 17.01 11.34 -12.25
C VAL A 53 15.57 11.29 -12.74
N VAL A 54 14.79 10.35 -12.21
CA VAL A 54 13.40 10.11 -12.61
C VAL A 54 12.48 10.49 -11.46
N TYR A 55 11.58 11.45 -11.72
CA TYR A 55 10.65 11.96 -10.71
C TYR A 55 9.84 10.84 -10.06
N GLY A 56 9.86 10.79 -8.72
CA GLY A 56 9.12 9.81 -7.93
C GLY A 56 9.68 8.39 -7.96
N LEU A 57 10.80 8.16 -8.66
CA LEU A 57 11.57 6.92 -8.60
C LEU A 57 12.91 7.12 -7.90
N THR A 58 13.67 8.16 -8.26
CA THR A 58 14.97 8.48 -7.64
C THR A 58 14.97 9.86 -6.94
N THR A 59 13.82 10.53 -6.90
CA THR A 59 13.61 11.82 -6.21
C THR A 59 12.45 11.76 -5.23
N GLY A 60 12.36 12.77 -4.34
CA GLY A 60 11.15 13.06 -3.58
C GLY A 60 9.96 13.52 -4.44
N PHE A 61 8.83 13.80 -3.79
CA PHE A 61 7.56 14.18 -4.43
C PHE A 61 7.16 15.63 -4.10
N GLY A 62 6.38 16.27 -4.98
CA GLY A 62 5.84 17.61 -4.75
C GLY A 62 6.94 18.66 -4.52
N LYS A 63 6.93 19.31 -3.34
CA LYS A 63 7.96 20.30 -2.96
C LYS A 63 9.37 19.69 -2.89
N LEU A 64 9.49 18.36 -2.71
CA LEU A 64 10.75 17.63 -2.59
C LEU A 64 11.21 17.00 -3.92
N LYS A 65 10.61 17.38 -5.05
CA LYS A 65 10.95 16.84 -6.38
C LYS A 65 12.42 16.96 -6.81
N ASN A 66 13.18 17.86 -6.19
CA ASN A 66 14.60 18.08 -6.48
C ASN A 66 15.55 17.41 -5.46
N VAL A 67 15.02 16.66 -4.49
CA VAL A 67 15.83 15.97 -3.47
C VAL A 67 16.09 14.56 -3.95
N ALA A 68 17.36 14.23 -4.20
CA ALA A 68 17.80 12.87 -4.52
C ALA A 68 17.66 11.97 -3.29
N ILE A 69 17.24 10.72 -3.51
CA ILE A 69 17.03 9.74 -2.45
C ILE A 69 17.97 8.55 -2.68
N ALA A 70 18.63 8.10 -1.62
CA ALA A 70 19.51 6.93 -1.67
C ALA A 70 18.71 5.67 -2.03
N ALA A 71 19.31 4.75 -2.78
CA ALA A 71 18.63 3.55 -3.27
C ALA A 71 18.07 2.71 -2.11
N GLU A 72 18.81 2.64 -0.99
CA GLU A 72 18.42 1.92 0.22
C GLU A 72 17.17 2.50 0.91
N ASP A 73 16.85 3.77 0.67
CA ASP A 73 15.72 4.47 1.27
C ASP A 73 14.46 4.48 0.38
N LEU A 74 14.57 4.03 -0.88
CA LEU A 74 13.48 4.12 -1.85
C LEU A 74 12.23 3.33 -1.43
N ASP A 75 12.38 2.10 -0.94
CA ASP A 75 11.24 1.28 -0.50
C ASP A 75 10.48 1.97 0.65
N ARG A 76 11.23 2.52 1.61
CA ARG A 76 10.65 3.26 2.75
C ARG A 76 10.00 4.57 2.30
N LEU A 77 10.57 5.25 1.31
CA LEU A 77 9.97 6.45 0.72
C LEU A 77 8.63 6.12 0.07
N GLN A 78 8.55 5.06 -0.74
CA GLN A 78 7.30 4.67 -1.41
C GLN A 78 6.22 4.28 -0.41
N GLU A 79 6.57 3.53 0.64
CA GLU A 79 5.62 3.20 1.71
C GLU A 79 5.13 4.47 2.43
N ASN A 80 6.05 5.34 2.87
CA ASN A 80 5.70 6.58 3.54
C ASN A 80 4.91 7.54 2.65
N LEU A 81 5.15 7.53 1.34
CA LEU A 81 4.37 8.32 0.39
C LEU A 81 2.91 7.90 0.44
N VAL A 82 2.64 6.61 0.31
CA VAL A 82 1.27 6.09 0.36
C VAL A 82 0.63 6.43 1.71
N LEU A 83 1.31 6.12 2.81
CA LEU A 83 0.77 6.33 4.16
C LEU A 83 0.52 7.82 4.48
N SER A 84 1.40 8.72 4.03
CA SER A 84 1.23 10.17 4.24
C SER A 84 0.08 10.78 3.43
N HIS A 85 -0.42 10.07 2.41
CA HIS A 85 -1.56 10.49 1.59
C HIS A 85 -2.89 9.82 1.99
N CYS A 86 -2.89 8.96 3.01
CA CYS A 86 -4.09 8.38 3.61
C CYS A 86 -4.88 9.41 4.46
N CYS A 87 -5.12 10.60 3.93
CA CYS A 87 -5.82 11.70 4.58
C CYS A 87 -7.35 11.65 4.39
N GLY A 88 -7.86 10.59 3.76
CA GLY A 88 -9.30 10.40 3.57
C GLY A 88 -10.04 10.21 4.89
N VAL A 89 -11.25 10.75 4.99
CA VAL A 89 -12.11 10.73 6.18
C VAL A 89 -13.58 10.44 5.82
N GLY A 90 -14.42 10.32 6.85
CA GLY A 90 -15.85 10.08 6.71
C GLY A 90 -16.20 8.61 6.51
N GLU A 91 -17.46 8.37 6.13
CA GLU A 91 -17.98 7.01 5.94
C GLU A 91 -17.25 6.27 4.81
N PRO A 92 -17.13 4.93 4.88
CA PRO A 92 -16.59 4.12 3.80
C PRO A 92 -17.38 4.27 2.49
N MET A 93 -16.65 4.34 1.37
CA MET A 93 -17.21 4.28 0.03
C MET A 93 -17.92 2.93 -0.17
N PRO A 94 -19.07 2.90 -0.85
CA PRO A 94 -19.76 1.64 -1.13
C PRO A 94 -18.84 0.65 -1.84
N ALA A 95 -18.82 -0.60 -1.39
CA ALA A 95 -17.91 -1.62 -1.90
C ALA A 95 -17.96 -1.78 -3.43
N ARG A 96 -19.14 -1.63 -4.04
CA ARG A 96 -19.33 -1.67 -5.51
C ARG A 96 -18.58 -0.55 -6.23
N GLU A 97 -18.49 0.64 -5.64
CA GLU A 97 -17.78 1.80 -6.20
C GLU A 97 -16.27 1.64 -6.04
N VAL A 98 -15.82 1.11 -4.91
CA VAL A 98 -14.41 0.72 -4.73
C VAL A 98 -14.01 -0.33 -5.77
N ARG A 99 -14.86 -1.33 -6.04
CA ARG A 99 -14.60 -2.33 -7.09
C ARG A 99 -14.49 -1.70 -8.47
N VAL A 100 -15.33 -0.72 -8.80
CA VAL A 100 -15.20 0.06 -10.04
C VAL A 100 -13.84 0.78 -10.07
N ALA A 101 -13.44 1.44 -8.98
CA ALA A 101 -12.16 2.11 -8.87
C ALA A 101 -10.96 1.15 -9.03
N GLN A 102 -11.05 -0.07 -8.47
CA GLN A 102 -10.03 -1.12 -8.66
C GLN A 102 -9.85 -1.48 -10.13
N VAL A 103 -10.95 -1.71 -10.86
CA VAL A 103 -10.92 -2.06 -12.29
C VAL A 103 -10.41 -0.91 -13.14
N LEU A 104 -10.90 0.32 -12.91
CA LEU A 104 -10.42 1.51 -13.59
C LEU A 104 -8.92 1.72 -13.39
N ARG A 105 -8.46 1.59 -12.14
CA ARG A 105 -7.05 1.76 -11.82
C ARG A 105 -6.20 0.69 -12.50
N LEU A 106 -6.61 -0.58 -12.42
CA LEU A 106 -5.88 -1.67 -13.05
C LEU A 106 -5.85 -1.53 -14.57
N ASN A 107 -6.97 -1.19 -15.20
CA ASN A 107 -7.03 -0.94 -16.64
C ASN A 107 -6.07 0.20 -17.04
N GLY A 108 -6.03 1.28 -16.28
CA GLY A 108 -5.07 2.37 -16.50
C GLY A 108 -3.61 1.94 -16.37
N LEU A 109 -3.29 1.10 -15.38
CA LEU A 109 -1.94 0.57 -15.14
C LEU A 109 -1.45 -0.35 -16.25
N VAL A 110 -2.33 -1.20 -16.81
CA VAL A 110 -1.96 -2.17 -17.85
C VAL A 110 -1.78 -1.54 -19.25
N ARG A 111 -2.01 -0.22 -19.40
CA ARG A 111 -1.67 0.52 -20.62
C ARG A 111 -0.18 0.53 -20.95
N GLY A 112 0.69 0.21 -19.99
CA GLY A 112 2.15 0.12 -20.24
C GLY A 112 2.89 1.44 -20.15
N TYR A 113 2.40 2.41 -19.38
CA TYR A 113 3.06 3.72 -19.18
C TYR A 113 3.49 3.99 -17.73
N SER A 114 3.23 3.06 -16.81
CA SER A 114 3.46 3.27 -15.38
C SER A 114 4.74 2.63 -14.83
N GLY A 115 5.45 1.80 -15.61
CA GLY A 115 6.67 1.12 -15.13
C GLY A 115 6.45 0.17 -13.95
N ILE A 116 5.20 -0.29 -13.74
CA ILE A 116 4.88 -1.24 -12.68
C ILE A 116 5.33 -2.64 -13.06
N ARG A 117 5.45 -3.51 -12.05
CA ARG A 117 5.84 -4.91 -12.24
C ARG A 117 4.65 -5.76 -12.66
N VAL A 118 4.86 -6.76 -13.53
CA VAL A 118 3.83 -7.71 -13.95
C VAL A 118 3.24 -8.46 -12.75
N GLU A 119 4.07 -8.81 -11.78
CA GLU A 119 3.64 -9.50 -10.57
C GLU A 119 2.60 -8.69 -9.77
N LEU A 120 2.67 -7.35 -9.84
CA LEU A 120 1.70 -6.46 -9.20
C LEU A 120 0.36 -6.52 -9.91
N VAL A 121 0.37 -6.47 -11.25
CA VAL A 121 -0.84 -6.66 -12.06
C VAL A 121 -1.52 -7.97 -11.69
N GLU A 122 -0.78 -9.08 -11.70
CA GLU A 122 -1.33 -10.39 -11.36
C GLU A 122 -1.84 -10.47 -9.92
N ALA A 123 -1.14 -9.84 -8.97
CA ALA A 123 -1.58 -9.80 -7.57
C ALA A 123 -2.91 -9.05 -7.43
N LEU A 124 -3.08 -7.91 -8.11
CA LEU A 124 -4.31 -7.13 -8.10
C LEU A 124 -5.47 -7.91 -8.75
N VAL A 125 -5.22 -8.60 -9.86
CA VAL A 125 -6.21 -9.50 -10.49
C VAL A 125 -6.65 -10.60 -9.54
N ARG A 126 -5.71 -11.27 -8.87
CA ARG A 126 -6.01 -12.33 -7.88
C ARG A 126 -6.83 -11.79 -6.72
N LEU A 127 -6.47 -10.63 -6.17
CA LEU A 127 -7.19 -10.00 -5.06
C LEU A 127 -8.62 -9.64 -5.45
N PHE A 128 -8.81 -8.96 -6.59
CA PHE A 128 -10.12 -8.59 -7.08
C PHE A 128 -11.01 -9.83 -7.28
N ASN A 129 -10.47 -10.86 -7.94
CA ASN A 129 -11.19 -12.11 -8.21
C ASN A 129 -11.47 -12.94 -6.96
N ALA A 130 -10.77 -12.68 -5.84
CA ALA A 130 -11.06 -13.28 -4.54
C ALA A 130 -12.12 -12.51 -3.74
N GLY A 131 -12.66 -11.41 -4.29
CA GLY A 131 -13.64 -10.56 -3.63
C GLY A 131 -13.04 -9.65 -2.56
N PHE A 132 -11.74 -9.33 -2.67
CA PHE A 132 -11.07 -8.39 -1.78
C PHE A 132 -11.37 -6.95 -2.19
N VAL A 133 -12.05 -6.21 -1.31
CA VAL A 133 -12.45 -4.81 -1.56
C VAL A 133 -11.92 -3.93 -0.44
N PRO A 134 -10.96 -3.02 -0.71
CA PRO A 134 -10.45 -2.10 0.30
C PRO A 134 -11.53 -1.23 0.94
N VAL A 135 -11.41 -0.95 2.24
CA VAL A 135 -12.24 0.04 2.92
C VAL A 135 -11.63 1.41 2.66
N VAL A 136 -12.30 2.22 1.85
CA VAL A 136 -11.80 3.53 1.42
C VAL A 136 -12.74 4.62 1.91
N PRO A 137 -12.30 5.64 2.67
CA PRO A 137 -13.15 6.75 3.08
C PRO A 137 -13.66 7.59 1.89
N GLN A 138 -14.89 8.11 1.96
CA GLN A 138 -15.53 8.85 0.86
C GLN A 138 -15.02 10.30 0.68
N GLN A 139 -14.41 10.91 1.70
CA GLN A 139 -14.02 12.33 1.67
C GLN A 139 -12.50 12.50 1.77
N GLY A 140 -11.98 13.63 1.27
CA GLY A 140 -10.58 14.03 1.45
C GLY A 140 -9.75 14.20 0.17
N SER A 141 -10.29 13.84 -0.99
CA SER A 141 -9.70 14.21 -2.30
C SER A 141 -10.27 15.54 -2.77
N VAL A 142 -9.43 16.38 -3.38
CA VAL A 142 -9.84 17.62 -4.07
C VAL A 142 -9.92 17.44 -5.60
N GLY A 143 -9.62 16.24 -6.13
CA GLY A 143 -9.69 15.90 -7.55
C GLY A 143 -8.67 16.61 -8.47
N ALA A 144 -7.92 17.60 -8.00
CA ALA A 144 -7.07 18.46 -8.82
C ALA A 144 -5.87 17.75 -9.49
N SER A 145 -5.38 16.64 -8.94
CA SER A 145 -4.29 15.83 -9.52
C SER A 145 -4.64 14.34 -9.55
N GLY A 146 -5.95 14.05 -9.61
CA GLY A 146 -6.51 12.73 -9.40
C GLY A 146 -6.88 12.47 -7.94
N ASP A 147 -7.46 11.30 -7.70
CA ASP A 147 -8.03 10.91 -6.41
C ASP A 147 -6.99 10.31 -5.45
N LEU A 148 -5.99 11.12 -5.10
CA LEU A 148 -4.84 10.66 -4.32
C LEU A 148 -5.23 10.05 -2.97
N ALA A 149 -6.10 10.70 -2.20
CA ALA A 149 -6.51 10.19 -0.89
C ALA A 149 -7.17 8.81 -0.95
N PRO A 150 -8.23 8.57 -1.74
CA PRO A 150 -8.84 7.24 -1.81
C PRO A 150 -7.92 6.20 -2.49
N LEU A 151 -7.11 6.59 -3.48
CA LEU A 151 -6.12 5.68 -4.09
C LEU A 151 -5.01 5.29 -3.11
N ALA A 152 -4.59 6.21 -2.23
CA ALA A 152 -3.61 5.94 -1.18
C ALA A 152 -4.16 4.95 -0.15
N HIS A 153 -5.40 5.14 0.33
CA HIS A 153 -6.08 4.18 1.20
C HIS A 153 -6.20 2.79 0.56
N MET A 154 -6.54 2.75 -0.73
CA MET A 154 -6.60 1.50 -1.49
C MET A 154 -5.23 0.82 -1.59
N ALA A 155 -4.17 1.57 -1.89
CA ALA A 155 -2.80 1.06 -1.97
C ALA A 155 -2.28 0.58 -0.60
N ALA A 156 -2.50 1.35 0.46
CA ALA A 156 -2.18 1.00 1.83
C ALA A 156 -2.80 -0.36 2.22
N THR A 157 -4.07 -0.57 1.85
CA THR A 157 -4.77 -1.83 2.10
C THR A 157 -4.12 -3.02 1.39
N TYR A 158 -3.60 -2.84 0.17
CA TYR A 158 -2.84 -3.90 -0.52
C TYR A 158 -1.49 -4.20 0.13
N MET A 159 -0.86 -3.19 0.74
CA MET A 159 0.38 -3.34 1.52
C MET A 159 0.13 -3.99 2.90
N GLY A 160 -1.13 -4.14 3.31
CA GLY A 160 -1.50 -4.71 4.61
C GLY A 160 -1.76 -3.68 5.70
N HIS A 161 -1.99 -2.42 5.33
CA HIS A 161 -2.36 -1.33 6.22
C HIS A 161 -3.84 -0.97 6.04
N GLY A 162 -4.63 -1.01 7.12
CA GLY A 162 -6.06 -0.71 7.08
C GLY A 162 -6.94 -1.96 6.94
N GLU A 163 -8.14 -1.79 6.40
CA GLU A 163 -9.18 -2.82 6.40
C GLU A 163 -9.70 -3.11 5.00
N ALA A 164 -10.24 -4.32 4.80
CA ALA A 164 -10.88 -4.73 3.58
C ALA A 164 -12.15 -5.54 3.88
N TRP A 165 -13.12 -5.42 2.99
CA TRP A 165 -14.22 -6.37 2.89
C TRP A 165 -13.73 -7.62 2.15
N VAL A 166 -13.94 -8.79 2.74
CA VAL A 166 -13.68 -10.08 2.10
C VAL A 166 -14.91 -10.94 2.31
N ARG A 167 -15.56 -11.32 1.21
CA ARG A 167 -16.82 -12.10 1.24
C ARG A 167 -17.90 -11.47 2.13
N GLY A 168 -17.98 -10.14 2.13
CA GLY A 168 -18.98 -9.37 2.89
C GLY A 168 -18.57 -9.03 4.32
N GLU A 169 -17.45 -9.55 4.83
CA GLU A 169 -16.97 -9.27 6.18
C GLU A 169 -15.83 -8.25 6.16
N ARG A 170 -15.96 -7.18 6.95
CA ARG A 170 -14.87 -6.22 7.17
C ARG A 170 -13.85 -6.81 8.13
N GLN A 171 -12.60 -6.78 7.73
CA GLN A 171 -11.49 -7.26 8.56
C GLN A 171 -10.23 -6.41 8.35
N PRO A 172 -9.36 -6.31 9.38
CA PRO A 172 -8.03 -5.75 9.21
C PRO A 172 -7.20 -6.51 8.18
N THR A 173 -6.17 -5.86 7.67
CA THR A 173 -5.18 -6.45 6.76
C THR A 173 -3.83 -6.65 7.46
N GLY A 174 -2.86 -7.29 6.77
CA GLY A 174 -1.48 -7.42 7.26
C GLY A 174 -1.30 -8.13 8.61
N GLU A 175 -0.41 -7.56 9.44
CA GLU A 175 -0.07 -8.10 10.76
C GLU A 175 -1.25 -8.08 11.73
N GLU A 176 -2.13 -7.08 11.62
CA GLU A 176 -3.28 -6.93 12.49
C GLU A 176 -4.27 -8.09 12.31
N ASN A 177 -4.48 -8.53 11.07
CA ASN A 177 -5.24 -9.76 10.78
C ASN A 177 -4.54 -11.03 11.34
N SER A 178 -3.20 -11.02 11.29
CA SER A 178 -2.39 -12.16 11.76
C SER A 178 -2.44 -12.36 13.28
N ARG A 179 -2.83 -11.32 14.04
CA ARG A 179 -2.97 -11.33 15.50
C ARG A 179 -4.36 -11.74 15.99
N ARG A 180 -5.37 -11.87 15.12
CA ARG A 180 -6.71 -12.37 15.51
C ARG A 180 -6.68 -13.86 15.90
N PRO A 181 -7.41 -14.27 16.95
CA PRO A 181 -7.48 -15.67 17.40
C PRO A 181 -8.11 -16.57 16.32
N SER A 182 -7.54 -17.77 16.16
CA SER A 182 -7.86 -18.75 15.10
C SER A 182 -9.28 -19.32 15.13
N SER A 183 -10.07 -18.98 16.15
CA SER A 183 -11.50 -19.32 16.23
C SER A 183 -12.38 -18.47 15.31
N THR A 184 -11.85 -17.36 14.78
CA THR A 184 -12.49 -16.62 13.67
C THR A 184 -12.00 -17.18 12.35
N ALA A 185 -12.92 -17.61 11.48
CA ALA A 185 -12.60 -18.13 10.16
C ALA A 185 -11.67 -17.14 9.44
N ARG A 186 -10.51 -17.63 8.97
CA ARG A 186 -9.52 -16.83 8.23
C ARG A 186 -9.68 -17.07 6.74
N PRO A 187 -10.51 -16.30 6.01
CA PRO A 187 -10.60 -16.45 4.56
C PRO A 187 -9.32 -15.99 3.84
N PHE A 188 -8.47 -15.20 4.50
CA PHE A 188 -7.26 -14.63 3.93
C PHE A 188 -6.07 -14.83 4.87
N SER A 189 -5.16 -15.77 4.55
CA SER A 189 -3.95 -15.98 5.35
C SER A 189 -2.91 -14.90 5.06
N SER A 190 -2.08 -14.59 6.06
CA SER A 190 -0.95 -13.64 5.97
C SER A 190 -0.01 -13.89 4.79
N ARG A 191 -0.02 -15.09 4.18
CA ARG A 191 0.76 -15.44 2.98
C ARG A 191 0.31 -14.72 1.71
N HIS A 192 -0.96 -14.34 1.60
CA HIS A 192 -1.51 -13.66 0.43
C HIS A 192 -1.28 -12.14 0.48
N SER A 193 -1.43 -11.55 1.67
CA SER A 193 -1.06 -10.16 1.94
C SER A 193 0.46 -9.95 1.92
N SER A 194 1.26 -10.90 2.42
CA SER A 194 2.74 -10.81 2.36
C SER A 194 3.32 -10.96 0.95
N LYS A 195 2.67 -11.70 0.04
CA LYS A 195 3.05 -11.68 -1.39
C LYS A 195 2.67 -10.34 -2.04
N ALA A 196 1.50 -9.77 -1.75
CA ALA A 196 1.11 -8.45 -2.24
C ALA A 196 2.06 -7.35 -1.73
N ALA A 197 2.40 -7.34 -0.43
CA ALA A 197 3.34 -6.41 0.18
C ALA A 197 4.77 -6.51 -0.40
N LYS A 198 5.26 -7.73 -0.65
CA LYS A 198 6.54 -7.96 -1.34
C LYS A 198 6.54 -7.48 -2.80
N VAL A 199 5.39 -7.50 -3.45
CA VAL A 199 5.20 -7.10 -4.85
C VAL A 199 5.01 -5.58 -4.98
N THR A 200 4.49 -4.91 -3.95
CA THR A 200 4.38 -3.44 -3.87
C THR A 200 5.64 -2.74 -3.35
N GLY A 201 6.71 -3.48 -3.00
CA GLY A 201 7.96 -2.90 -2.49
C GLY A 201 7.93 -2.47 -1.01
N ALA A 202 6.96 -2.95 -0.22
CA ALA A 202 6.92 -2.68 1.22
C ALA A 202 7.73 -3.74 1.99
N PRO A 203 8.71 -3.35 2.83
CA PRO A 203 9.46 -4.32 3.62
C PRO A 203 8.56 -4.92 4.71
N LEU A 204 8.50 -6.26 4.76
CA LEU A 204 8.10 -6.97 5.97
C LEU A 204 9.16 -6.69 7.04
N SER A 205 8.88 -5.77 7.96
CA SER A 205 9.68 -5.59 9.17
C SER A 205 9.52 -6.84 10.06
N SER A 206 10.31 -7.88 9.80
CA SER A 206 10.60 -8.91 10.81
C SER A 206 11.53 -8.32 11.86
N ARG A 207 11.02 -7.42 12.70
CA ARG A 207 11.66 -7.04 13.96
C ARG A 207 10.79 -7.52 15.10
N THR A 208 11.04 -8.77 15.51
CA THR A 208 10.83 -9.23 16.88
C THR A 208 11.54 -8.24 17.80
N ARG A 209 10.79 -7.29 18.34
CA ARG A 209 11.25 -6.37 19.38
C ARG A 209 11.47 -7.22 20.63
N ARG A 210 12.67 -7.79 20.78
CA ARG A 210 13.14 -8.26 22.09
C ARG A 210 13.16 -7.04 22.99
N SER A 211 12.21 -6.99 23.92
CA SER A 211 12.16 -6.05 25.03
C SER A 211 13.51 -6.05 25.73
N ARG A 212 14.24 -4.92 25.67
CA ARG A 212 15.25 -4.61 26.68
C ARG A 212 14.48 -4.18 27.94
N PRO A 213 14.77 -4.73 29.12
CA PRO A 213 14.15 -4.27 30.35
C PRO A 213 14.65 -2.86 30.69
N SER A 214 13.73 -2.01 31.16
CA SER A 214 14.02 -0.69 31.71
C SER A 214 14.96 -0.80 32.93
N PRO A 215 15.89 0.14 33.14
CA PRO A 215 16.70 0.15 34.35
C PRO A 215 15.82 0.60 35.53
N SER A 216 15.51 -0.37 36.40
CA SER A 216 14.89 -0.15 37.70
C SER A 216 15.79 0.67 38.60
N ALA A 217 15.19 1.62 39.29
CA ALA A 217 15.77 2.41 40.36
C ALA A 217 16.47 1.52 41.41
N ALA A 218 17.75 1.80 41.65
CA ALA A 218 18.46 1.39 42.84
C ALA A 218 18.85 2.66 43.61
N ARG A 219 18.14 2.91 44.72
CA ARG A 219 18.59 3.79 45.79
C ARG A 219 19.80 3.16 46.49
N PRO A 220 20.72 3.97 47.04
CA PRO A 220 21.27 3.68 48.35
C PRO A 220 20.95 4.77 49.36
N SER A 221 20.77 4.31 50.59
CA SER A 221 20.46 5.05 51.81
C SER A 221 21.63 5.89 52.33
N MET A 222 21.29 7.10 52.78
CA MET A 222 21.79 7.85 53.95
C MET A 222 23.13 7.45 54.59
N GLY A 223 24.06 8.41 54.64
CA GLY A 223 25.16 8.49 55.60
C GLY A 223 25.50 9.96 55.87
N ARG A 224 25.41 10.39 57.13
CA ARG A 224 25.62 11.76 57.64
C ARG A 224 27.12 12.10 57.78
N GLY A 225 27.47 13.40 57.71
CA GLY A 225 28.74 13.98 58.19
C GLY A 225 29.10 15.26 57.40
N ASP A 226 28.60 16.43 57.79
CA ASP A 226 29.21 17.48 58.67
C ASP A 226 29.85 18.62 57.84
N PRO A 227 29.48 19.91 58.02
CA PRO A 227 29.96 21.01 57.20
C PRO A 227 31.07 21.78 57.91
N ARG A 228 32.24 21.88 57.30
CA ARG A 228 33.26 22.94 57.50
C ARG A 228 34.49 22.60 56.66
N GLU A 229 34.90 23.54 55.81
CA GLU A 229 36.26 24.11 55.72
C GLU A 229 36.64 24.60 54.31
N ARG A 230 36.94 25.92 54.25
CA ARG A 230 38.01 26.58 53.48
C ARG A 230 37.90 26.52 51.94
N GLY A 231 37.93 27.59 51.15
CA GLY A 231 38.49 28.93 51.32
C GLY A 231 39.40 29.25 50.13
N VAL A 232 39.10 30.34 49.40
CA VAL A 232 40.03 31.26 48.71
C VAL A 232 40.97 30.69 47.63
N THR A 233 40.69 30.97 46.36
CA THR A 233 41.28 32.05 45.52
C THR A 233 40.57 32.07 44.17
#